data_AF-K0B6C8-F1
#
_entry.id   AF-K0B6C8-F1
#
_cell.length_a   1.000
_cell.length_b   1.000
_cell.length_c   1.000
_cell.angle_alpha   90.00
_cell.angle_beta   90.00
_cell.angle_gamma   90.00
#
_symmetry.space_group_name_H-M   'P 1'
#
loop_
_entity.id
_entity.type
_entity.pdbx_description
1 polymer ?
#
loop_
_entity_poly.entity_id
_entity_poly.type
_entity_poly.pdbx_seq_one_letter_code
_entity_poly.pdbx_strand_id
1 'polypeptide(L)'
;MAAKKAGYIEKFLKKADKALQEGVKRADEVLEDAVEFGTMTAKQAAQASKEIRKQAKKESDELQKKGAKKISEGITAAKNISSSTDDELATLEKLGKLRKAGVITEKEFQAKKKKILGRI
;
A
#
# COMPACT_ATOMS: atom_id res chain seq x y z
N MET A 1 75.64 -38.77 13.70
CA MET A 1 74.21 -38.85 13.30
C MET A 1 73.36 -37.65 13.76
N ALA A 2 73.77 -36.87 14.77
CA ALA A 2 72.98 -35.73 15.29
C ALA A 2 72.79 -34.56 14.29
N ALA A 3 73.82 -34.18 13.52
CA ALA A 3 73.74 -33.07 12.57
C ALA A 3 72.74 -33.29 11.41
N LYS A 4 72.58 -34.54 10.93
CA LYS A 4 71.58 -34.89 9.91
C LYS A 4 70.13 -34.74 10.41
N LYS A 5 69.88 -35.00 11.70
CA LYS A 5 68.56 -34.81 12.33
C LYS A 5 68.24 -33.33 12.56
N ALA A 6 69.23 -32.52 12.96
CA ALA A 6 69.06 -31.08 13.14
C ALA A 6 68.63 -30.36 11.85
N GLY A 7 69.27 -30.67 10.71
CA GLY A 7 68.90 -30.07 9.41
C GLY A 7 67.54 -30.52 8.86
N TYR A 8 67.03 -31.68 9.26
CA TYR A 8 65.68 -32.12 8.89
C TYR A 8 64.59 -31.35 9.65
N ILE A 9 64.82 -31.12 10.96
CA ILE A 9 63.91 -30.33 11.80
C ILE A 9 63.82 -28.89 11.29
N GLU A 10 64.94 -28.27 10.95
CA GLU A 10 64.95 -26.91 10.41
C GLU A 10 64.16 -26.78 9.09
N LYS A 11 64.30 -27.76 8.18
CA LYS A 11 63.53 -27.80 6.93
C LYS A 11 62.04 -28.02 7.18
N PHE A 12 61.68 -28.81 8.18
CA PHE A 12 60.29 -29.04 8.57
C PHE A 12 59.67 -27.76 9.13
N LEU A 13 60.35 -27.06 10.04
CA LEU A 13 59.90 -25.80 10.61
C LEU A 13 59.69 -24.73 9.52
N LYS A 14 60.65 -24.57 8.60
CA LYS A 14 60.49 -23.63 7.47
C LYS A 14 59.30 -23.96 6.57
N LYS A 15 58.98 -25.25 6.36
CA LYS A 15 57.79 -25.66 5.60
C LYS A 15 56.50 -25.37 6.36
N ALA A 16 56.49 -25.59 7.68
CA ALA A 16 55.35 -25.27 8.53
C ALA A 16 55.08 -23.76 8.57
N ASP A 17 56.11 -22.94 8.74
CA ASP A 17 55.98 -21.48 8.70
C ASP A 17 55.43 -20.99 7.35
N LYS A 18 55.93 -21.55 6.24
CA LYS A 18 55.41 -21.23 4.91
C LYS A 18 53.93 -21.62 4.76
N ALA A 19 53.55 -22.81 5.23
CA ALA A 19 52.15 -23.25 5.20
C ALA A 19 51.24 -22.37 6.07
N LEU A 20 51.72 -21.91 7.22
CA LEU A 20 51.00 -20.98 8.08
C LEU A 20 50.82 -19.62 7.40
N GLN A 21 51.87 -19.07 6.78
CA GLN A 21 51.78 -17.81 6.04
C GLN A 21 50.82 -17.90 4.85
N GLU A 22 50.87 -18.99 4.08
CA GLU A 22 49.92 -19.24 2.99
C GLU A 22 48.49 -19.39 3.52
N GLY A 23 48.31 -20.04 4.68
CA GLY A 23 47.02 -20.17 5.35
C GLY A 23 46.45 -18.83 5.79
N VAL A 24 47.27 -17.97 6.42
CA VAL A 24 46.87 -16.61 6.82
C VAL A 24 46.48 -15.78 5.61
N LYS A 25 47.31 -15.79 4.55
CA LYS A 25 47.01 -15.05 3.32
C LYS A 25 45.67 -15.47 2.70
N ARG A 26 45.39 -16.77 2.64
CA ARG A 26 44.10 -17.27 2.13
C ARG A 26 42.93 -16.88 3.04
N ALA A 27 43.13 -16.85 4.35
CA ALA A 27 42.09 -16.41 5.27
C ALA A 27 41.77 -14.92 5.06
N ASP A 28 42.79 -14.09 4.86
CA ASP A 28 42.61 -12.66 4.55
C ASP A 28 41.86 -12.46 3.24
N GLU A 29 42.25 -13.16 2.16
CA GLU A 29 41.54 -13.12 0.86
C GLU A 29 40.07 -13.52 0.99
N VAL A 30 39.77 -14.59 1.72
CA VAL A 30 38.37 -15.04 1.95
C VAL A 30 37.58 -14.03 2.79
N LEU A 31 38.22 -13.37 3.75
CA LEU A 31 37.57 -12.33 4.56
C LEU A 31 37.25 -11.09 3.72
N GLU A 32 38.18 -10.66 2.85
CA GLU A 32 37.95 -9.55 1.92
C GLU A 32 36.77 -9.85 0.98
N ASP A 33 36.75 -11.03 0.36
CA ASP A 33 35.65 -11.48 -0.50
C ASP A 33 34.31 -11.51 0.25
N ALA A 34 34.31 -12.01 1.50
CA ALA A 34 33.10 -12.07 2.31
C ALA A 34 32.57 -10.68 2.67
N VAL A 35 33.46 -9.73 2.97
CA VAL A 35 33.09 -8.34 3.22
C VAL A 35 32.53 -7.70 1.95
N GLU A 36 33.17 -7.87 0.80
CA GLU A 36 32.69 -7.33 -0.46
C GLU A 36 31.31 -7.88 -0.81
N PHE A 37 31.14 -9.20 -0.74
CA PHE A 37 29.84 -9.85 -0.98
C PHE A 37 28.77 -9.37 0.01
N GLY A 38 29.13 -9.20 1.29
CA GLY A 38 28.24 -8.68 2.33
C GLY A 38 27.78 -7.26 2.03
N THR A 39 28.69 -6.38 1.62
CA THR A 39 28.36 -4.99 1.26
C THR A 39 27.50 -4.90 0.00
N MET A 40 27.81 -5.70 -1.03
CA MET A 40 27.00 -5.78 -2.25
C MET A 40 25.57 -6.26 -1.93
N THR A 41 25.44 -7.33 -1.16
CA THR A 41 24.14 -7.87 -0.74
C THR A 41 23.32 -6.86 0.05
N ALA A 42 23.96 -6.20 1.03
CA ALA A 42 23.30 -5.16 1.82
C ALA A 42 22.84 -3.97 0.95
N LYS A 43 23.65 -3.57 -0.04
CA LYS A 43 23.31 -2.49 -0.96
C LYS A 43 22.13 -2.87 -1.87
N GLN A 44 22.11 -4.09 -2.40
CA GLN A 44 20.98 -4.59 -3.20
C GLN A 44 19.69 -4.65 -2.37
N ALA A 45 19.76 -5.20 -1.15
CA ALA A 45 18.62 -5.26 -0.24
C ALA A 45 18.09 -3.86 0.10
N ALA A 46 18.98 -2.89 0.32
CA ALA A 46 18.61 -1.50 0.59
C ALA A 46 17.95 -0.83 -0.63
N GLN A 47 18.44 -1.10 -1.85
CA GLN A 47 17.85 -0.59 -3.09
C GLN A 47 16.45 -1.18 -3.31
N ALA A 48 16.31 -2.50 -3.24
CA ALA A 48 15.01 -3.18 -3.36
C ALA A 48 14.00 -2.66 -2.31
N SER A 49 14.44 -2.48 -1.07
CA SER A 49 13.60 -1.93 0.00
C SER A 49 13.12 -0.51 -0.30
N LYS A 50 13.98 0.35 -0.87
CA LYS A 50 13.60 1.71 -1.26
C LYS A 50 12.57 1.71 -2.38
N GLU A 51 12.71 0.83 -3.37
CA GLU A 51 11.77 0.70 -4.48
C GLU A 51 10.40 0.21 -4.02
N ILE A 52 10.36 -0.84 -3.19
CA ILE A 52 9.12 -1.36 -2.61
C ILE A 52 8.41 -0.26 -1.81
N ARG A 53 9.14 0.49 -0.97
CA ARG A 53 8.55 1.61 -0.21
C ARG A 53 7.99 2.70 -1.12
N LYS A 54 8.69 3.03 -2.20
CA LYS A 54 8.23 4.03 -3.17
C LYS A 54 6.95 3.58 -3.87
N GLN A 55 6.88 2.31 -4.25
CA GLN A 55 5.69 1.74 -4.89
C GLN A 55 4.51 1.68 -3.91
N ALA A 56 4.72 1.17 -2.71
CA ALA A 56 3.69 1.11 -1.66
C ALA A 56 3.12 2.49 -1.32
N LYS A 57 3.97 3.53 -1.28
CA LYS A 57 3.51 4.91 -1.05
C LYS A 57 2.60 5.39 -2.18
N LYS A 58 3.00 5.18 -3.45
CA LYS A 58 2.18 5.56 -4.61
C LYS A 58 0.82 4.87 -4.61
N GLU A 59 0.80 3.56 -4.40
CA GLU A 59 -0.43 2.78 -4.37
C GLU A 59 -1.34 3.20 -3.21
N SER A 60 -0.77 3.49 -2.03
CA SER A 60 -1.52 4.03 -0.90
C SER A 60 -2.16 5.38 -1.21
N ASP A 61 -1.41 6.31 -1.81
CA ASP A 61 -1.92 7.62 -2.20
C ASP A 61 -3.06 7.50 -3.24
N GLU A 62 -2.92 6.61 -4.22
CA GLU A 62 -3.98 6.33 -5.20
C GLU A 62 -5.23 5.72 -4.56
N LEU A 63 -5.06 4.75 -3.66
CA LEU A 63 -6.17 4.12 -2.94
C LEU A 63 -6.90 5.13 -2.06
N GLN A 64 -6.18 6.00 -1.35
CA GLN A 64 -6.78 7.07 -0.55
C GLN A 64 -7.60 8.03 -1.42
N LYS A 65 -7.05 8.47 -2.56
CA LYS A 65 -7.78 9.35 -3.50
C LYS A 65 -9.03 8.68 -4.05
N LYS A 66 -8.93 7.42 -4.49
CA LYS A 66 -10.08 6.63 -4.99
C LYS A 66 -11.12 6.42 -3.89
N GLY A 67 -10.69 6.10 -2.67
CA GLY A 67 -11.55 5.93 -1.51
C GLY A 67 -12.31 7.21 -1.15
N ALA A 68 -11.60 8.33 -1.02
CA ALA A 68 -12.20 9.64 -0.74
C ALA A 68 -13.22 10.03 -1.83
N LYS A 69 -12.89 9.80 -3.11
CA LYS A 69 -13.81 10.06 -4.23
C LYS A 69 -15.08 9.22 -4.11
N LYS A 70 -14.97 7.90 -3.92
CA LYS A 70 -16.14 7.01 -3.76
C LYS A 70 -17.00 7.37 -2.56
N ILE A 71 -16.38 7.74 -1.43
CA ILE A 71 -17.10 8.21 -0.24
C ILE A 71 -17.87 9.50 -0.58
N SER A 72 -17.23 10.46 -1.23
CA SER A 72 -17.89 11.71 -1.62
C SER A 72 -19.04 11.51 -2.61
N GLU A 73 -18.89 10.59 -3.57
CA GLU A 73 -19.94 10.20 -4.51
C GLU A 73 -21.10 9.54 -3.78
N GLY A 74 -20.82 8.61 -2.86
CA GLY A 74 -21.84 7.96 -2.03
C GLY A 74 -22.62 8.96 -1.15
N ILE A 75 -21.92 9.90 -0.50
CA ILE A 75 -22.54 10.96 0.30
C ILE A 75 -23.41 11.85 -0.60
N THR A 76 -22.93 12.22 -1.77
CA THR A 76 -23.69 13.06 -2.72
C THR A 76 -24.94 12.35 -3.22
N ALA A 77 -24.83 11.07 -3.57
CA ALA A 77 -25.97 10.25 -3.98
C ALA A 77 -27.01 10.14 -2.86
N ALA A 78 -26.57 9.85 -1.63
CA ALA A 78 -27.47 9.79 -0.47
C ALA A 78 -28.14 11.14 -0.18
N LYS A 79 -27.39 12.24 -0.26
CA LYS A 79 -27.93 13.59 -0.09
C LYS A 79 -29.00 13.91 -1.14
N ASN A 80 -28.73 13.59 -2.41
CA ASN A 80 -29.69 13.82 -3.48
C ASN A 80 -31.00 13.05 -3.27
N ILE A 81 -30.92 11.79 -2.82
CA ILE A 81 -32.11 11.00 -2.46
C ILE A 81 -32.90 11.69 -1.34
N SER A 82 -32.23 12.10 -0.26
CA SER A 82 -32.90 12.78 0.85
C SER A 82 -33.56 14.10 0.44
N SER A 83 -32.89 14.93 -0.37
CA SER A 83 -33.46 16.19 -0.85
C SER A 83 -34.63 15.96 -1.81
N SER A 84 -34.57 14.92 -2.65
CA SER A 84 -35.69 14.59 -3.53
C SER A 84 -36.92 14.16 -2.73
N THR A 85 -36.75 13.38 -1.66
CA THR A 85 -37.86 13.03 -0.76
C THR A 85 -38.46 14.26 -0.07
N ASP A 86 -37.61 15.18 0.43
CA ASP A 86 -38.08 16.42 1.06
C ASP A 86 -38.86 17.32 0.09
N ASP A 87 -38.38 17.45 -1.16
CA ASP A 87 -39.05 18.20 -2.22
C ASP A 87 -40.40 17.56 -2.61
N GLU A 88 -40.46 16.23 -2.63
CA GLU A 88 -41.68 15.47 -2.92
C GLU A 88 -42.72 15.61 -1.78
N LEU A 89 -42.28 15.67 -0.52
CA LEU A 89 -43.14 15.99 0.62
C LEU A 89 -43.66 17.43 0.57
N ALA A 90 -42.81 18.40 0.24
CA ALA A 90 -43.20 19.80 0.08
C ALA A 90 -44.21 19.99 -1.07
N THR A 91 -44.07 19.25 -2.16
CA THR A 91 -45.05 19.27 -3.26
C THR A 91 -46.38 18.65 -2.86
N LEU A 92 -46.40 17.59 -2.03
CA LEU A 92 -47.64 17.04 -1.46
C LEU A 92 -48.37 18.06 -0.57
N GLU A 93 -47.63 18.83 0.24
CA GLU A 93 -48.23 19.87 1.09
C GLU A 93 -48.90 20.98 0.25
N LYS A 94 -48.22 21.45 -0.81
CA LYS A 94 -48.78 22.42 -1.77
C LYS A 94 -50.02 21.86 -2.47
N LEU A 95 -50.00 20.59 -2.87
CA LEU A 95 -51.14 19.91 -3.50
C LEU A 95 -52.37 19.90 -2.56
N GLY A 96 -52.15 19.66 -1.26
CA GLY A 96 -53.21 19.72 -0.24
C GLY A 96 -53.80 21.13 -0.06
N LYS A 97 -52.97 22.18 -0.12
CA LYS A 97 -53.42 23.58 -0.08
C LYS A 97 -54.29 23.93 -1.29
N LEU A 98 -53.90 23.51 -2.50
CA LEU A 98 -54.68 23.73 -3.72
C LEU A 98 -56.05 23.06 -3.69
N ARG A 99 -56.13 21.84 -3.14
CA ARG A 99 -57.40 21.14 -2.93
C ARG A 99 -58.31 21.89 -1.97
N LYS A 100 -57.78 22.35 -0.84
CA LYS A 100 -58.53 23.14 0.15
C LYS A 100 -59.03 24.47 -0.42
N ALA A 101 -58.24 25.08 -1.32
CA ALA A 101 -58.62 26.31 -2.01
C ALA A 101 -59.61 26.10 -3.17
N GLY A 102 -60.01 24.85 -3.47
CA GLY A 102 -60.96 24.55 -4.55
C GLY A 102 -60.39 24.72 -5.97
N VAL A 103 -59.07 24.91 -6.10
CA VAL A 103 -58.40 25.13 -7.39
C VAL A 103 -58.28 23.84 -8.21
N ILE A 104 -58.28 22.69 -7.53
CA ILE A 104 -58.24 21.36 -8.16
C ILE A 104 -59.36 20.48 -7.63
N THR A 105 -59.82 19.55 -8.46
CA THR A 105 -60.84 18.57 -8.08
C THR A 105 -60.25 17.41 -7.27
N GLU A 106 -61.08 16.69 -6.51
CA GLU A 106 -60.64 15.52 -5.72
C GLU A 106 -60.02 14.43 -6.62
N LYS A 107 -60.56 14.23 -7.82
CA LYS A 107 -60.03 13.25 -8.79
C LYS A 107 -58.62 13.62 -9.24
N GLU A 108 -58.38 14.90 -9.54
CA GLU A 108 -57.05 15.39 -9.93
C GLU A 108 -56.06 15.34 -8.78
N PHE A 109 -56.50 15.66 -7.56
CA PHE A 109 -55.70 15.55 -6.34
C PHE A 109 -55.23 14.10 -6.11
N GLN A 110 -56.14 13.12 -6.16
CA GLN A 110 -55.80 11.71 -5.95
C GLN A 110 -54.85 11.17 -7.02
N ALA A 111 -55.08 11.52 -8.29
CA ALA A 111 -54.20 11.11 -9.38
C ALA A 111 -52.76 11.65 -9.21
N LYS A 112 -52.62 12.93 -8.85
CA LYS A 112 -51.30 13.55 -8.62
C LYS A 112 -50.62 13.06 -7.34
N LYS A 113 -51.37 12.88 -6.25
CA LYS A 113 -50.86 12.33 -4.99
C LYS A 113 -50.29 10.92 -5.18
N LYS A 114 -51.02 10.04 -5.87
CA LYS A 114 -50.57 8.67 -6.16
C LYS A 114 -49.27 8.65 -6.98
N LYS A 115 -49.12 9.58 -7.92
CA LYS A 115 -47.91 9.70 -8.76
C LYS A 115 -46.67 10.13 -7.96
N ILE A 116 -46.83 11.03 -6.99
CA ILE A 116 -45.72 11.48 -6.13
C ILE A 116 -45.36 10.40 -5.10
N LEU A 117 -46.36 9.80 -4.45
CA LEU A 117 -46.13 8.72 -3.48
C LEU A 117 -45.55 7.43 -4.08
N GLY A 118 -45.64 7.24 -5.40
CA GLY A 118 -44.99 6.11 -6.08
C GLY A 118 -43.53 6.35 -6.46
N ARG A 119 -42.99 7.55 -6.20
CA ARG A 119 -41.58 7.94 -6.46
C ARG A 119 -40.72 7.99 -5.21
N ILE A 120 -41.39 8.09 -4.05
CA ILE A 120 -40.83 7.93 -2.70
C ILE A 120 -40.88 6.44 -2.34
#